data_AF-J9VJE1-F1
#
_entry.id   AF-J9VJE1-F1
#
_cell.length_a   1.000
_cell.length_b   1.000
_cell.length_c   1.000
_cell.angle_alpha   90.00
_cell.angle_beta   90.00
_cell.angle_gamma   90.00
#
_symmetry.space_group_name_H-M   'P 1'
#
loop_
_entity.id
_entity.type
_entity.pdbx_description
1 polymer ?
#
loop_
_entity_poly.entity_id
_entity_poly.type
_entity_poly.pdbx_seq_one_letter_code
_entity_poly.pdbx_strand_id
1 'polypeptide(L)' 'MVKFTLFLFIFFTSAIFISQAAEAPVPVGVTSREEHLSNAERLRRGLPLKKPKRYYDPRQLRPHNTPLPSPPVKDSQW' A
#
# COMPACT_ATOMS: atom_id res chain seq x y z
N MET A 1 -39.09 35.90 -19.17
CA MET A 1 -38.24 34.98 -19.96
C MET A 1 -36.76 35.05 -19.59
N VAL A 2 -36.15 36.22 -19.44
CA VAL A 2 -34.70 36.38 -19.15
C VAL A 2 -34.20 35.65 -17.88
N LYS A 3 -35.02 35.58 -16.83
CA LYS A 3 -34.68 34.86 -15.59
C LYS A 3 -34.54 33.34 -15.79
N PHE A 4 -35.36 32.77 -16.69
CA PHE A 4 -35.36 31.35 -16.99
C PHE A 4 -34.16 30.97 -17.85
N THR A 5 -33.79 31.81 -18.81
CA THR A 5 -32.58 31.61 -19.63
C THR A 5 -31.30 31.72 -18.80
N LEU A 6 -31.26 32.63 -17.82
CA LEU A 6 -30.14 32.74 -16.89
C LEU A 6 -30.01 31.49 -16.01
N PHE A 7 -31.12 30.98 -15.50
CA PHE A 7 -31.15 29.74 -14.71
C PHE A 7 -30.62 28.54 -15.51
N LEU A 8 -31.08 28.37 -16.76
CA LEU A 8 -30.59 27.31 -17.63
C LEU A 8 -29.09 27.44 -17.92
N PHE A 9 -28.60 28.66 -18.18
CA PHE A 9 -27.18 28.89 -18.44
C PHE A 9 -26.31 28.50 -17.24
N ILE A 10 -26.70 28.89 -16.02
CA ILE A 10 -25.98 28.54 -14.79
C ILE A 10 -26.05 27.02 -14.54
N PHE A 11 -27.19 26.40 -14.82
CA PHE A 11 -27.37 24.95 -14.68
C PHE A 11 -26.49 24.15 -15.65
N PHE A 12 -26.44 24.53 -16.93
CA PHE A 12 -25.61 23.85 -17.92
C PHE A 12 -24.12 24.04 -17.64
N THR A 13 -23.70 25.25 -17.28
CA THR A 13 -22.29 25.52 -16.96
C THR A 13 -21.83 24.75 -15.72
N SER A 14 -22.64 24.65 -14.66
CA SER A 14 -22.28 23.86 -13.48
C SER A 14 -22.23 22.35 -13.76
N ALA A 15 -23.16 21.82 -14.56
CA ALA A 15 -23.18 20.41 -14.95
C ALA A 15 -21.93 19.99 -15.74
N ILE A 16 -21.43 20.85 -16.64
CA ILE A 16 -20.21 20.60 -17.41
C ILE A 16 -18.99 20.55 -16.48
N PHE A 17 -18.88 21.48 -15.53
CA PHE A 17 -17.77 21.49 -14.56
C PHE A 17 -17.76 20.24 -13.66
N ILE A 18 -18.92 19.80 -13.18
CA ILE A 18 -19.04 18.59 -12.35
C ILE A 18 -18.68 17.34 -13.15
N SER A 19 -19.08 17.28 -14.42
CA SER A 19 -18.77 16.14 -15.30
C SER A 19 -17.26 15.99 -15.55
N GLN A 20 -16.52 17.10 -15.68
CA GLN A 20 -15.06 17.05 -15.81
C GLN A 20 -14.35 16.64 -14.51
N ALA A 21 -14.93 16.92 -13.34
CA ALA A 21 -14.36 16.48 -12.06
C ALA A 21 -14.57 14.97 -11.80
N ALA A 22 -15.59 14.36 -12.39
CA ALA A 22 -15.83 12.91 -12.32
C ALA A 22 -14.83 12.11 -13.17
N GLU A 23 -14.18 12.75 -14.13
CA GLU A 23 -13.18 12.16 -15.03
C GLU A 23 -11.75 12.48 -14.60
N ALA A 24 -11.54 12.81 -13.32
CA ALA A 24 -10.22 12.70 -12.74
C ALA A 24 -9.84 11.21 -12.74
N PRO A 25 -8.78 10.78 -13.46
CA PRO A 25 -8.32 9.41 -13.39
C PRO A 25 -7.95 9.15 -11.93
N VAL A 26 -8.72 8.28 -11.27
CA VAL A 26 -8.33 7.69 -10.00
C VAL A 26 -6.90 7.20 -10.21
N PRO A 27 -5.90 7.65 -9.44
CA PRO A 27 -4.55 7.13 -9.58
C PRO A 27 -4.65 5.64 -9.27
N VAL A 28 -4.68 4.83 -10.33
CA VAL A 28 -4.80 3.40 -10.22
C VAL A 28 -3.44 2.91 -9.74
N GLY A 29 -3.27 2.93 -8.41
CA GLY A 29 -2.32 2.06 -7.74
C GLY A 29 -2.82 0.63 -7.92
N VAL A 30 -2.68 0.07 -9.13
CA VAL A 30 -3.02 -1.33 -9.45
C VAL A 30 -2.25 -2.29 -8.52
N THR A 31 -1.23 -1.81 -7.82
CA THR A 31 -0.43 -2.56 -6.86
C THR A 31 -1.12 -2.79 -5.50
N SER A 32 -2.17 -2.02 -5.15
CA SER A 32 -2.75 -2.08 -3.79
C SER A 32 -3.45 -3.41 -3.50
N ARG A 33 -4.17 -3.99 -4.46
CA ARG A 33 -5.01 -5.17 -4.16
C ARG A 33 -4.20 -6.42 -3.80
N GLU A 34 -3.02 -6.58 -4.38
CA GLU A 34 -2.13 -7.71 -4.13
C GLU A 34 -1.29 -7.54 -2.86
N GLU A 35 -1.05 -6.28 -2.45
CA GLU A 35 -0.28 -5.96 -1.26
C GLU A 35 -1.02 -6.32 0.04
N HIS A 36 -2.37 -6.31 0.00
CA HIS A 36 -3.27 -6.65 1.11
C HIS A 36 -3.56 -8.15 1.25
N LEU A 37 -3.15 -9.00 0.30
CA LEU A 37 -3.44 -10.44 0.38
C LEU A 37 -2.62 -11.13 1.48
N SER A 38 -3.29 -11.97 2.27
CA SER A 38 -2.64 -12.88 3.22
C SER A 38 -1.82 -13.94 2.47
N ASN A 39 -0.76 -14.47 3.10
CA ASN A 39 0.05 -15.54 2.50
C ASN A 39 -0.77 -16.79 2.14
N ALA A 40 -1.82 -17.11 2.92
CA ALA A 40 -2.73 -18.21 2.62
C ALA A 40 -3.50 -17.97 1.31
N GLU A 41 -3.96 -16.74 1.08
CA GLU A 41 -4.66 -16.36 -0.16
C GLU A 41 -3.72 -16.33 -1.36
N ARG A 42 -2.46 -15.93 -1.15
CA ARG A 42 -1.41 -15.93 -2.19
C ARG A 42 -1.10 -17.35 -2.66
N LEU A 43 -0.98 -18.31 -1.73
CA LEU A 43 -0.77 -19.73 -2.06
C LEU A 43 -1.90 -20.30 -2.90
N ARG A 44 -3.15 -20.04 -2.53
CA ARG A 44 -4.33 -20.51 -3.28
C ARG A 44 -4.39 -19.97 -4.72
N ARG A 45 -3.76 -18.83 -4.97
CA ARG A 45 -3.71 -18.16 -6.28
C ARG A 45 -2.44 -18.47 -7.06
N GLY A 46 -1.53 -19.30 -6.54
CA GLY A 46 -0.22 -19.55 -7.16
C GLY A 46 0.70 -18.32 -7.16
N LEU A 47 0.42 -17.32 -6.32
CA LEU A 47 1.23 -16.12 -6.19
C LEU A 47 2.41 -16.35 -5.23
N PRO A 48 3.57 -15.71 -5.46
CA PRO A 48 4.72 -15.85 -4.58
C PRO A 48 4.40 -15.32 -3.18
N LEU A 49 4.97 -15.95 -2.14
CA LEU A 49 4.77 -15.53 -0.75
C LEU A 49 5.32 -14.13 -0.49
N LYS A 50 4.67 -13.37 0.41
CA LYS A 50 5.20 -12.09 0.88
C LYS A 50 6.40 -12.38 1.78
N LYS A 51 7.56 -11.80 1.45
CA LYS A 51 8.78 -11.98 2.25
C LYS A 51 8.55 -11.43 3.67
N PRO A 52 9.08 -12.09 4.71
CA PRO A 52 9.00 -11.57 6.06
C PRO A 52 9.68 -10.19 6.11
N LYS A 53 9.06 -9.24 6.82
CA LYS A 53 9.67 -7.93 7.06
C LYS A 53 10.96 -8.18 7.84
N ARG A 54 12.11 -7.84 7.24
CA ARG A 54 13.39 -7.99 7.93
C ARG A 54 13.40 -7.06 9.13
N TYR A 55 13.59 -7.62 10.33
CA TYR A 55 13.74 -6.84 11.55
C TYR A 55 15.01 -5.98 11.55
N TYR A 56 16.01 -6.38 10.76
CA TYR A 56 17.29 -5.70 10.65
C TYR A 56 17.60 -5.40 9.19
N ASP A 57 18.04 -4.18 8.93
CA ASP A 57 18.57 -3.83 7.62
C ASP A 57 20.02 -4.35 7.53
N PRO A 58 20.34 -5.29 6.62
CA PRO A 58 21.70 -5.79 6.47
C PRO A 58 22.69 -4.71 6.00
N ARG A 59 22.21 -3.55 5.53
CA ARG A 59 23.05 -2.40 5.18
C ARG A 59 23.34 -1.50 6.38
N GLN A 60 22.56 -1.61 7.46
CA GLN A 60 22.85 -0.92 8.70
C GLN A 60 23.91 -1.73 9.46
N LEU A 61 25.11 -1.14 9.57
CA LEU A 61 26.14 -1.62 10.47
C LEU A 61 25.53 -1.71 11.88
N ARG A 62 25.52 -2.93 12.43
CA ARG A 62 25.05 -3.21 13.79
C ARG A 62 25.67 -2.18 14.74
N PRO A 63 24.88 -1.48 15.58
CA PRO A 63 25.45 -0.62 16.60
C PRO A 63 26.41 -1.46 17.42
N HIS A 64 27.67 -1.03 17.53
CA HIS A 64 28.79 -1.79 18.11
C HIS A 64 28.52 -2.28 19.55
N ASN A 65 27.46 -1.77 20.18
CA ASN A 65 27.09 -1.98 21.57
C ASN A 65 25.98 -3.03 21.79
N THR A 66 25.55 -3.78 20.77
CA THR A 66 24.60 -4.90 21.01
C THR A 66 25.36 -6.19 21.32
N PRO A 67 25.40 -6.68 22.57
CA PRO A 67 26.06 -7.94 22.87
C PRO A 67 25.46 -9.05 22.01
N LEU A 68 26.30 -9.82 21.33
CA LEU A 68 25.85 -11.06 20.70
C LEU A 68 25.45 -12.02 21.82
N PRO A 69 24.31 -12.71 21.73
CA PRO A 69 24.07 -13.85 22.61
C PRO A 69 25.22 -14.83 22.38
N SER A 70 26.00 -15.09 23.42
CA SER A 70 27.04 -16.12 23.39
C SER A 70 26.38 -17.47 23.10
N PRO A 71 27.04 -18.35 22.33
CA PRO A 71 26.51 -19.68 22.09
C PRO A 71 26.31 -20.40 23.44
N PRO A 72 25.23 -21.19 23.59
CA PRO A 72 25.02 -21.95 24.81
C PRO A 72 26.20 -22.88 25.04
N VAL A 73 26.83 -22.76 26.21
CA VAL A 73 27.88 -23.67 26.66
C VAL A 73 27.26 -25.06 26.69
N LYS A 74 27.75 -25.94 25.81
CA LYS A 74 27.30 -27.32 25.73
C LYS A 74 28.01 -28.07 26.85
N ASP A 75 27.42 -28.05 28.04
CA ASP A 75 27.89 -28.87 29.16
C ASP A 75 27.81 -30.33 28.74
N SER A 76 28.99 -30.88 28.44
CA SER A 76 29.17 -32.25 28.00
C SER A 76 29.16 -33.11 29.26
N GLN A 77 27.98 -33.52 29.71
CA GLN A 77 27.85 -34.55 30.73
C GLN A 77 27.87 -35.92 30.04
N TRP A 78 28.91 -36.69 30.39
CA TRP A 78 29.13 -38.09 30.04
C TRP A 78 28.18 -39.00 30.82
#